data_AF-A0A1E1KSB4-F1
#
_entry.id   AF-A0A1E1KSB4-F1
#
_cell.length_a   1.000
_cell.length_b   1.000
_cell.length_c   1.000
_cell.angle_alpha   90.00
_cell.angle_beta   90.00
_cell.angle_gamma   90.00
#
_symmetry.space_group_name_H-M   'P 1'
#
loop_
_entity.id
_entity.type
_entity.pdbx_description
1 polymer ?
#
loop_
_entity_poly.entity_id
_entity_poly.type
_entity_poly.pdbx_seq_one_letter_code
_entity_poly.pdbx_strand_id
1 'polypeptide(L)'
;MIKSILYLSCLGSAVLALPSPVENVRVERAAAIQAIPAKIIKQSQLDNVLAGLKGDAEELTLGASALADVISAIVPGPSPDDITSEISSVASVYKANPTAFFENAATLVLNGLAPKGLINDYIAETSIVNSDKNSNPRAASPAVYPKKSPLDAPYSVDENTLRSALYIPKEFSYGKVRPCIFVPGTGATAGSNFLPNLGKIFTGSDYADPVYLNIPKLQLDDIQINAEFVAYAINYISAISGNKNVSVVSWSAGSIDTVWAHQYWPSTIGVTSDLVSISGDRHGTVLAYLLSPAFPKVPSTPAIIQQQYNSKFIQTLRNGGGASAYVPTTSIYSIFDEIVQPQAGPNASAFVRDDRNVGATNIEIQETCTVLQPGGTLYTHEGVLYNALAVAATIDALTHEGPADLKRIDVPKVCREIADPRLSIVDVLATEALIPIAALEIAAYNPKVSDEPPIKPYAQKDVPRA
;
A
#
# COMPACT_ATOMS: atom_id res chain seq x y z
N MET A 1 64.03 -69.23 0.71
CA MET A 1 64.83 -69.18 -0.54
C MET A 1 64.35 -68.01 -1.37
N ILE A 2 65.27 -67.08 -1.70
CA ILE A 2 65.35 -66.29 -2.96
C ILE A 2 64.10 -65.46 -3.34
N LYS A 3 64.10 -64.12 -3.13
CA LYS A 3 64.33 -63.06 -4.17
C LYS A 3 63.37 -63.22 -5.38
N SER A 4 62.57 -62.27 -5.86
CA SER A 4 62.91 -60.87 -6.19
C SER A 4 61.76 -60.22 -7.02
N ILE A 5 61.59 -58.89 -6.87
CA ILE A 5 61.36 -57.85 -7.91
C ILE A 5 60.04 -57.87 -8.72
N LEU A 6 59.23 -56.79 -8.66
CA LEU A 6 59.18 -55.68 -9.66
C LEU A 6 58.06 -54.67 -9.33
N TYR A 7 58.44 -53.41 -9.24
CA TYR A 7 57.57 -52.25 -9.45
C TYR A 7 57.21 -52.19 -10.95
N LEU A 8 55.93 -52.04 -11.30
CA LEU A 8 55.54 -51.35 -12.52
C LEU A 8 54.14 -50.72 -12.38
N SER A 9 54.09 -49.44 -12.70
CA SER A 9 52.95 -48.53 -12.74
C SER A 9 51.87 -48.94 -13.74
N CYS A 10 50.60 -48.83 -13.34
CA CYS A 10 49.47 -48.66 -14.27
C CYS A 10 48.69 -47.39 -13.91
N LEU A 11 48.72 -46.42 -14.83
CA LEU A 11 47.73 -45.37 -14.97
C LEU A 11 46.38 -46.01 -15.30
N GLY A 12 45.32 -45.61 -14.60
CA GLY A 12 43.95 -46.05 -14.85
C GLY A 12 42.94 -45.00 -14.37
N SER A 13 42.59 -44.12 -15.31
CA SER A 13 41.42 -43.27 -15.45
C SER A 13 40.47 -43.10 -14.25
N ALA A 14 40.34 -41.87 -13.76
CA ALA A 14 39.20 -41.44 -12.95
C ALA A 14 37.92 -41.49 -13.80
N VAL A 15 37.00 -42.39 -13.47
CA VAL A 15 35.62 -42.35 -13.96
C VAL A 15 34.89 -41.29 -13.13
N LEU A 16 34.53 -40.19 -13.78
CA LEU A 16 33.59 -39.19 -13.25
C LEU A 16 32.26 -39.91 -12.99
N ALA A 17 31.85 -39.97 -11.72
CA ALA A 17 30.52 -40.43 -11.35
C ALA A 17 29.48 -39.51 -11.99
N LEU A 18 28.54 -40.09 -12.75
CA LEU A 18 27.40 -39.36 -13.29
C LEU A 18 26.53 -38.85 -12.13
N PRO A 19 26.02 -37.62 -12.20
CA PRO A 19 25.14 -37.09 -11.19
C PRO A 19 23.85 -37.91 -11.08
N SER A 20 23.40 -38.08 -9.83
CA SER A 20 22.23 -38.85 -9.43
C SER A 20 20.93 -38.31 -10.07
N PRO A 21 19.84 -39.11 -10.15
CA PRO A 21 18.58 -38.74 -10.81
C PRO A 21 17.89 -37.48 -10.26
N VAL A 22 18.31 -36.99 -9.10
CA VAL A 22 17.75 -35.79 -8.46
C VAL A 22 18.12 -34.50 -9.21
N GLU A 23 19.28 -34.46 -9.86
CA GLU A 23 19.75 -33.27 -10.57
C GLU A 23 19.06 -33.13 -11.94
N ASN A 24 18.84 -34.25 -12.64
CA ASN A 24 18.10 -34.26 -13.92
C ASN A 24 16.62 -33.93 -13.74
N VAL A 25 15.98 -34.34 -12.64
CA VAL A 25 14.58 -33.96 -12.34
C VAL A 25 14.46 -32.45 -12.07
N ARG A 26 15.48 -31.82 -11.47
CA ARG A 26 15.52 -30.37 -11.22
C ARG A 26 15.74 -29.57 -12.51
N VAL A 27 16.58 -30.08 -13.40
CA VAL A 27 16.88 -29.47 -14.72
C VAL A 27 15.70 -29.66 -15.70
N GLU A 28 15.02 -30.81 -15.67
CA GLU A 28 13.80 -31.05 -16.47
C GLU A 28 12.56 -30.33 -15.90
N ARG A 29 12.45 -30.14 -14.57
CA ARG A 29 11.39 -29.30 -13.96
C ARG A 29 11.59 -27.81 -14.21
N ALA A 30 12.82 -27.33 -14.19
CA ALA A 30 13.14 -25.96 -14.63
C ALA A 30 12.79 -25.70 -16.11
N ALA A 31 12.62 -26.76 -16.92
CA ALA A 31 12.21 -26.67 -18.32
C ALA A 31 10.68 -26.66 -18.52
N ALA A 32 9.87 -26.76 -17.46
CA ALA A 32 8.41 -26.76 -17.53
C ALA A 32 7.76 -25.36 -17.40
N ILE A 33 8.52 -24.32 -17.04
CA ILE A 33 8.09 -22.94 -17.24
C ILE A 33 8.09 -22.71 -18.75
N GLN A 34 6.89 -22.61 -19.35
CA GLN A 34 6.75 -22.15 -20.72
C GLN A 34 7.54 -20.84 -20.83
N ALA A 35 8.63 -20.84 -21.61
CA ALA A 35 9.55 -19.71 -21.64
C ALA A 35 8.76 -18.42 -21.87
N ILE A 36 8.86 -17.47 -20.93
CA ILE A 36 8.13 -16.20 -20.99
C ILE A 36 8.43 -15.59 -22.36
N PRO A 37 7.41 -15.34 -23.21
CA PRO A 37 7.64 -14.79 -24.53
C PRO A 37 8.40 -13.46 -24.41
N ALA A 38 9.32 -13.19 -25.34
CA ALA A 38 10.04 -11.91 -25.36
C ALA A 38 9.10 -10.69 -25.47
N LYS A 39 7.88 -10.88 -25.99
CA LYS A 39 6.81 -9.88 -26.04
C LYS A 39 5.45 -10.53 -25.80
N ILE A 40 4.68 -9.98 -24.86
CA ILE A 40 3.28 -10.32 -24.60
C ILE A 40 2.42 -9.16 -25.11
N ILE A 41 1.62 -9.39 -26.16
CA ILE A 41 0.80 -8.38 -26.85
C ILE A 41 -0.70 -8.71 -26.88
N LYS A 42 -1.10 -9.90 -26.42
CA LYS A 42 -2.48 -10.39 -26.43
C LYS A 42 -2.85 -11.06 -25.11
N GLN A 43 -4.11 -10.95 -24.71
CA GLN A 43 -4.63 -11.60 -23.49
C GLN A 43 -4.35 -13.11 -23.49
N SER A 44 -4.60 -13.79 -24.61
CA SER A 44 -4.34 -15.24 -24.69
C SER A 44 -2.87 -15.63 -24.48
N GLN A 45 -1.91 -14.74 -24.75
CA GLN A 45 -0.50 -14.99 -24.44
C GLN A 45 -0.25 -14.84 -22.93
N LEU A 46 -0.83 -13.81 -22.32
CA LEU A 46 -0.74 -13.59 -20.88
C LEU A 46 -1.39 -14.75 -20.11
N ASP A 47 -2.60 -15.17 -20.51
CA ASP A 47 -3.33 -16.28 -19.90
C ASP A 47 -2.53 -17.59 -19.96
N ASN A 48 -1.89 -17.89 -21.10
CA ASN A 48 -1.06 -19.08 -21.26
C ASN A 48 0.15 -19.06 -20.31
N VAL A 49 0.82 -17.91 -20.18
CA VAL A 49 1.99 -17.77 -19.30
C VAL A 49 1.57 -17.88 -17.84
N LEU A 50 0.49 -17.20 -17.43
CA LEU A 50 -0.03 -17.27 -16.07
C LEU A 50 -0.55 -18.67 -15.72
N ALA A 51 -1.18 -19.38 -16.67
CA ALA A 51 -1.59 -20.78 -16.48
C ALA A 51 -0.39 -21.70 -16.25
N GLY A 52 0.72 -21.46 -16.95
CA GLY A 52 1.99 -22.15 -16.71
C GLY A 52 2.54 -21.91 -15.30
N LEU A 53 2.43 -20.68 -14.79
CA LEU A 53 2.87 -20.33 -13.42
C LEU A 53 1.95 -20.87 -12.32
N LYS A 54 0.67 -21.08 -12.60
CA LYS A 54 -0.31 -21.69 -11.67
C LYS A 54 -0.12 -23.22 -11.52
N GLY A 55 0.72 -23.84 -12.35
CA GLY A 55 0.90 -25.30 -12.42
C GLY A 55 1.62 -25.94 -11.23
N ASP A 56 2.46 -25.21 -10.48
CA ASP A 56 3.28 -25.77 -9.41
C ASP A 56 3.21 -24.95 -8.12
N ALA A 57 2.41 -25.43 -7.16
CA ALA A 57 2.26 -24.80 -5.83
C ALA A 57 3.54 -24.79 -4.98
N GLU A 58 4.57 -25.58 -5.36
CA GLU A 58 5.91 -25.55 -4.76
C GLU A 58 6.84 -24.49 -5.41
N GLU A 59 6.47 -23.90 -6.56
CA GLU A 59 7.31 -22.97 -7.34
C GLU A 59 7.00 -21.49 -7.10
N LEU A 60 6.08 -21.13 -6.19
CA LEU A 60 5.78 -19.72 -5.89
C LEU A 60 6.98 -18.91 -5.36
N THR A 61 8.04 -19.58 -4.88
CA THR A 61 9.33 -18.92 -4.57
C THR A 61 10.08 -18.40 -5.81
N LEU A 62 9.79 -18.92 -7.01
CA LEU A 62 10.22 -18.38 -8.31
C LEU A 62 9.25 -17.30 -8.85
N GLY A 63 8.09 -17.12 -8.19
CA GLY A 63 6.97 -16.32 -8.68
C GLY A 63 7.23 -14.82 -8.77
N ALA A 64 8.17 -14.29 -7.99
CA ALA A 64 8.50 -12.86 -8.00
C ALA A 64 9.28 -12.43 -9.23
N SER A 65 10.36 -13.15 -9.53
CA SER A 65 11.12 -12.95 -10.77
C SER A 65 10.27 -13.28 -11.97
N ALA A 66 9.50 -14.37 -11.93
CA ALA A 66 8.62 -14.73 -13.04
C ALA A 66 7.53 -13.69 -13.30
N LEU A 67 6.88 -13.14 -12.26
CA LEU A 67 5.88 -12.08 -12.44
C LEU A 67 6.50 -10.78 -12.94
N ALA A 68 7.66 -10.39 -12.40
CA ALA A 68 8.40 -9.23 -12.88
C ALA A 68 8.84 -9.39 -14.33
N ASP A 69 9.23 -10.60 -14.74
CA ASP A 69 9.59 -10.95 -16.12
C ASP A 69 8.35 -10.92 -17.03
N VAL A 70 7.20 -11.42 -16.56
CA VAL A 70 5.91 -11.35 -17.28
C VAL A 70 5.52 -9.90 -17.49
N ILE A 71 5.46 -9.11 -16.41
CA ILE A 71 5.12 -7.70 -16.51
C ILE A 71 6.11 -7.01 -17.42
N SER A 72 7.42 -7.25 -17.31
CA SER A 72 8.45 -6.69 -18.19
C SER A 72 8.32 -7.09 -19.66
N ALA A 73 7.81 -8.29 -19.95
CA ALA A 73 7.57 -8.77 -21.32
C ALA A 73 6.32 -8.16 -21.98
N ILE A 74 5.39 -7.59 -21.21
CA ILE A 74 4.18 -6.96 -21.77
C ILE A 74 4.54 -5.78 -22.68
N VAL A 75 3.93 -5.71 -23.84
CA VAL A 75 3.92 -4.50 -24.67
C VAL A 75 2.54 -3.88 -24.47
N PRO A 76 2.42 -2.76 -23.72
CA PRO A 76 1.13 -2.16 -23.42
C PRO A 76 0.37 -1.79 -24.70
N GLY A 77 -0.94 -2.03 -24.69
CA GLY A 77 -1.86 -1.47 -25.67
C GLY A 77 -1.92 0.07 -25.59
N PRO A 78 -2.63 0.72 -26.53
CA PRO A 78 -2.85 2.16 -26.45
C PRO A 78 -3.65 2.50 -25.18
N SER A 79 -3.21 3.52 -24.44
CA SER A 79 -3.95 4.05 -23.31
C SER A 79 -5.24 4.74 -23.78
N PRO A 80 -6.31 4.72 -22.99
CA PRO A 80 -7.51 5.51 -23.26
C PRO A 80 -7.23 7.01 -23.34
N ASP A 81 -7.96 7.70 -24.23
CA ASP A 81 -7.82 9.14 -24.44
C ASP A 81 -8.61 9.98 -23.41
N ASP A 82 -9.50 9.36 -22.64
CA ASP A 82 -10.37 10.02 -21.68
C ASP A 82 -10.64 9.18 -20.43
N ILE A 83 -10.95 9.88 -19.32
CA ILE A 83 -11.15 9.29 -17.99
C ILE A 83 -12.34 8.30 -17.95
N THR A 84 -13.39 8.55 -18.74
CA THR A 84 -14.58 7.69 -18.73
C THR A 84 -14.28 6.33 -19.34
N SER A 85 -13.56 6.33 -20.46
CA SER A 85 -13.08 5.12 -21.13
C SER A 85 -12.10 4.34 -20.25
N GLU A 86 -11.21 5.03 -19.54
CA GLU A 86 -10.27 4.43 -18.57
C GLU A 86 -11.01 3.67 -17.45
N ILE A 87 -11.84 4.38 -16.68
CA ILE A 87 -12.57 3.80 -15.54
C ILE A 87 -13.47 2.64 -15.98
N SER A 88 -14.12 2.76 -17.14
CA SER A 88 -14.95 1.67 -17.70
C SER A 88 -14.12 0.44 -18.08
N SER A 89 -12.89 0.63 -18.54
CA SER A 89 -11.98 -0.45 -18.92
C SER A 89 -11.40 -1.14 -17.70
N VAL A 90 -10.97 -0.37 -16.69
CA VAL A 90 -10.56 -0.89 -15.37
C VAL A 90 -11.67 -1.73 -14.74
N ALA A 91 -12.89 -1.19 -14.70
CA ALA A 91 -14.07 -1.90 -14.20
C ALA A 91 -14.31 -3.23 -14.94
N SER A 92 -14.03 -3.28 -16.24
CA SER A 92 -14.19 -4.49 -17.05
C SER A 92 -13.15 -5.57 -16.69
N VAL A 93 -11.91 -5.18 -16.37
CA VAL A 93 -10.85 -6.10 -15.90
C VAL A 93 -11.29 -6.76 -14.59
N TYR A 94 -11.65 -5.96 -13.59
CA TYR A 94 -12.03 -6.49 -12.28
C TYR A 94 -13.36 -7.24 -12.29
N LYS A 95 -14.29 -6.89 -13.17
CA LYS A 95 -15.52 -7.67 -13.37
C LYS A 95 -15.25 -9.06 -13.97
N ALA A 96 -14.27 -9.18 -14.87
CA ALA A 96 -13.91 -10.46 -15.48
C ALA A 96 -13.23 -11.39 -14.47
N ASN A 97 -12.35 -10.82 -13.63
CA ASN A 97 -11.44 -11.57 -12.77
C ASN A 97 -11.40 -10.99 -11.34
N PRO A 98 -12.51 -11.02 -10.57
CA PRO A 98 -12.64 -10.26 -9.33
C PRO A 98 -11.67 -10.65 -8.21
N THR A 99 -11.01 -11.80 -8.32
CA THR A 99 -10.11 -12.33 -7.29
C THR A 99 -8.71 -12.63 -7.83
N ALA A 100 -8.34 -12.17 -9.02
CA ALA A 100 -7.08 -12.55 -9.64
C ALA A 100 -6.05 -11.40 -9.58
N PHE A 101 -5.63 -10.99 -8.38
CA PHE A 101 -4.79 -9.80 -8.16
C PHE A 101 -3.62 -9.65 -9.14
N PHE A 102 -2.72 -10.64 -9.21
CA PHE A 102 -1.55 -10.60 -10.10
C PHE A 102 -1.90 -10.65 -11.60
N GLU A 103 -3.00 -11.32 -11.95
CA GLU A 103 -3.50 -11.40 -13.33
C GLU A 103 -4.13 -10.08 -13.76
N ASN A 104 -4.90 -9.44 -12.88
CA ASN A 104 -5.47 -8.11 -13.10
C ASN A 104 -4.36 -7.08 -13.23
N ALA A 105 -3.36 -7.09 -12.35
CA ALA A 105 -2.18 -6.23 -12.45
C ALA A 105 -1.52 -6.34 -13.85
N ALA A 106 -1.26 -7.56 -14.32
CA ALA A 106 -0.70 -7.77 -15.66
C ALA A 106 -1.68 -7.33 -16.78
N THR A 107 -2.97 -7.58 -16.61
CA THR A 107 -4.01 -7.21 -17.59
C THR A 107 -4.18 -5.69 -17.71
N LEU A 108 -4.09 -4.93 -16.61
CA LEU A 108 -4.10 -3.46 -16.62
C LEU A 108 -2.93 -2.92 -17.45
N VAL A 109 -1.72 -3.45 -17.24
CA VAL A 109 -0.54 -3.05 -18.04
C VAL A 109 -0.72 -3.45 -19.50
N LEU A 110 -1.21 -4.66 -19.77
CA LEU A 110 -1.43 -5.15 -21.13
C LEU A 110 -2.43 -4.29 -21.91
N ASN A 111 -3.50 -3.86 -21.25
CA ASN A 111 -4.57 -3.07 -21.86
C ASN A 111 -4.26 -1.57 -21.93
N GLY A 112 -3.08 -1.12 -21.49
CA GLY A 112 -2.69 0.29 -21.52
C GLY A 112 -3.32 1.17 -20.44
N LEU A 113 -4.00 0.55 -19.46
CA LEU A 113 -4.70 1.18 -18.32
C LEU A 113 -3.70 1.59 -17.21
N ALA A 114 -2.56 0.91 -17.18
CA ALA A 114 -1.40 1.28 -16.37
C ALA A 114 -0.14 1.26 -17.25
N PRO A 115 0.05 2.27 -18.12
CA PRO A 115 1.08 2.22 -19.16
C PRO A 115 2.49 2.24 -18.56
N LYS A 116 3.34 1.31 -19.01
CA LYS A 116 4.72 1.17 -18.51
C LYS A 116 5.58 2.41 -18.63
N GLY A 117 5.40 3.19 -19.70
CA GLY A 117 6.12 4.45 -19.87
C GLY A 117 5.83 5.38 -18.70
N LEU A 118 4.55 5.51 -18.36
CA LEU A 118 4.10 6.29 -17.23
C LEU A 118 4.54 5.71 -15.89
N ILE A 119 4.50 4.38 -15.71
CA ILE A 119 5.06 3.72 -14.52
C ILE A 119 6.55 4.03 -14.37
N ASN A 120 7.33 3.90 -15.45
CA ASN A 120 8.77 4.10 -15.42
C ASN A 120 9.14 5.58 -15.25
N ASP A 121 8.45 6.47 -15.94
CA ASP A 121 8.63 7.93 -15.82
C ASP A 121 8.22 8.35 -14.42
N TYR A 122 7.11 7.85 -13.89
CA TYR A 122 6.69 8.12 -12.52
C TYR A 122 7.70 7.57 -11.50
N ILE A 123 8.16 6.33 -11.61
CA ILE A 123 9.19 5.75 -10.72
C ILE A 123 10.52 6.51 -10.83
N ALA A 124 10.95 6.91 -12.03
CA ALA A 124 12.23 7.59 -12.26
C ALA A 124 12.20 9.07 -11.88
N GLU A 125 11.14 9.80 -12.25
CA GLU A 125 10.96 11.24 -12.02
C GLU A 125 10.54 11.56 -10.58
N THR A 126 9.81 10.66 -9.91
CA THR A 126 9.42 10.84 -8.50
C THR A 126 10.41 10.22 -7.52
N SER A 127 11.55 9.69 -7.99
CA SER A 127 12.60 9.08 -7.16
C SER A 127 13.06 9.95 -5.99
N ILE A 128 13.04 11.28 -6.15
CA ILE A 128 13.33 12.23 -5.08
C ILE A 128 12.21 12.26 -4.05
N VAL A 129 10.95 12.34 -4.49
CA VAL A 129 9.77 12.39 -3.61
C VAL A 129 9.55 11.05 -2.91
N ASN A 130 9.91 9.93 -3.54
CA ASN A 130 9.76 8.57 -3.02
C ASN A 130 10.94 8.13 -2.14
N SER A 131 11.97 8.97 -1.98
CA SER A 131 13.14 8.63 -1.16
C SER A 131 12.73 8.39 0.29
N ASP A 132 13.24 7.32 0.90
CA ASP A 132 13.18 7.04 2.35
C ASP A 132 14.45 7.53 3.09
N LYS A 133 15.34 8.23 2.38
CA LYS A 133 16.66 8.68 2.84
C LYS A 133 16.82 10.20 2.68
N ASN A 134 15.84 10.96 3.12
CA ASN A 134 15.85 12.42 3.06
C ASN A 134 16.73 13.04 4.15
N SER A 135 17.22 14.25 3.90
CA SER A 135 17.95 15.06 4.87
C SER A 135 17.05 16.16 5.43
N ASN A 136 16.64 15.99 6.69
CA ASN A 136 15.75 16.91 7.39
C ASN A 136 16.48 17.53 8.60
N PRO A 137 17.16 18.68 8.43
CA PRO A 137 18.06 19.23 9.44
C PRO A 137 17.37 20.03 10.55
N ARG A 138 16.08 20.40 10.38
CA ARG A 138 15.35 21.23 11.35
C ARG A 138 15.08 20.43 12.63
N ALA A 139 15.65 20.86 13.75
CA ALA A 139 15.42 20.18 15.03
C ALA A 139 13.99 20.39 15.53
N ALA A 140 13.38 19.35 16.08
CA ALA A 140 12.10 19.44 16.78
C ALA A 140 12.28 20.17 18.13
N SER A 141 11.39 21.11 18.43
CA SER A 141 11.37 21.82 19.72
C SER A 141 9.94 21.96 20.25
N PRO A 142 9.59 21.30 21.38
CA PRO A 142 10.45 20.41 22.18
C PRO A 142 10.85 19.13 21.41
N ALA A 143 11.85 18.42 21.91
CA ALA A 143 12.27 17.15 21.33
C ALA A 143 11.12 16.13 21.37
N VAL A 144 10.97 15.36 20.29
CA VAL A 144 9.90 14.34 20.14
C VAL A 144 10.41 12.90 20.28
N TYR A 145 11.73 12.73 20.35
CA TYR A 145 12.45 11.47 20.52
C TYR A 145 13.40 11.57 21.73
N PRO A 146 13.63 10.49 22.51
CA PRO A 146 13.09 9.14 22.37
C PRO A 146 11.61 9.00 22.72
N LYS A 147 11.03 10.00 23.39
CA LYS A 147 9.60 10.07 23.72
C LYS A 147 9.16 11.53 23.79
N LYS A 148 7.99 11.85 23.24
CA LYS A 148 7.34 13.17 23.41
C LYS A 148 6.53 13.23 24.71
N SER A 149 5.88 12.13 25.07
CA SER A 149 5.11 11.96 26.31
C SER A 149 5.55 10.71 27.09
N PRO A 150 5.47 10.71 28.44
CA PRO A 150 5.71 9.51 29.24
C PRO A 150 4.79 8.32 28.88
N LEU A 151 3.61 8.60 28.31
CA LEU A 151 2.63 7.60 27.89
C LEU A 151 2.95 6.98 26.53
N ASP A 152 3.87 7.56 25.77
CA ASP A 152 4.23 7.03 24.46
C ASP A 152 5.00 5.71 24.59
N ALA A 153 4.66 4.77 23.70
CA ALA A 153 5.44 3.58 23.45
C ALA A 153 6.90 3.93 23.08
N PRO A 154 7.88 3.09 23.42
CA PRO A 154 9.24 3.28 22.96
C PRO A 154 9.31 3.04 21.44
N TYR A 155 10.06 3.88 20.74
CA TYR A 155 10.53 3.58 19.38
C TYR A 155 11.57 2.46 19.42
N SER A 156 11.50 1.56 18.44
CA SER A 156 12.53 0.56 18.14
C SER A 156 13.43 0.96 16.97
N VAL A 157 12.96 1.88 16.13
CA VAL A 157 13.74 2.50 15.05
C VAL A 157 14.45 3.75 15.57
N ASP A 158 15.70 3.98 15.15
CA ASP A 158 16.43 5.18 15.55
C ASP A 158 15.86 6.45 14.88
N GLU A 159 16.08 7.59 15.53
CA GLU A 159 15.52 8.86 15.09
C GLU A 159 15.94 9.26 13.67
N ASN A 160 17.18 8.96 13.26
CA ASN A 160 17.65 9.39 11.94
C ASN A 160 16.92 8.62 10.84
N THR A 161 16.70 7.31 11.01
CA THR A 161 15.90 6.50 10.09
C THR A 161 14.43 6.93 10.09
N LEU A 162 13.83 7.19 11.26
CA LEU A 162 12.45 7.70 11.34
C LEU A 162 12.31 9.04 10.61
N ARG A 163 13.27 9.95 10.80
CA ARG A 163 13.25 11.29 10.22
C ARG A 163 13.57 11.28 8.72
N SER A 164 14.42 10.38 8.24
CA SER A 164 14.80 10.33 6.82
C SER A 164 13.68 9.83 5.92
N ALA A 165 12.70 9.09 6.45
CA ALA A 165 11.52 8.65 5.71
C ALA A 165 10.61 9.79 5.24
N LEU A 166 10.74 10.99 5.82
CA LEU A 166 9.92 12.15 5.48
C LEU A 166 10.51 12.91 4.29
N TYR A 167 9.81 12.91 3.16
CA TYR A 167 10.05 13.88 2.11
C TYR A 167 9.26 15.16 2.41
N ILE A 168 9.99 16.22 2.74
CA ILE A 168 9.44 17.56 2.99
C ILE A 168 9.74 18.42 1.75
N PRO A 169 8.72 18.86 0.99
CA PRO A 169 8.93 19.73 -0.16
C PRO A 169 9.67 21.02 0.22
N LYS A 170 10.43 21.59 -0.73
CA LYS A 170 11.25 22.78 -0.48
C LYS A 170 10.40 24.00 -0.10
N GLU A 171 9.21 24.07 -0.68
CA GLU A 171 8.18 25.08 -0.51
C GLU A 171 7.35 24.91 0.76
N PHE A 172 7.53 23.82 1.51
CA PHE A 172 6.85 23.57 2.77
C PHE A 172 7.00 24.79 3.69
N SER A 173 5.88 25.28 4.19
CA SER A 173 5.75 26.58 4.82
C SER A 173 6.08 26.58 6.31
N TYR A 174 6.27 25.41 6.90
CA TYR A 174 6.57 25.21 8.32
C TYR A 174 5.51 25.85 9.23
N GLY A 175 4.23 25.62 8.93
CA GLY A 175 3.09 25.99 9.78
C GLY A 175 2.40 27.30 9.41
N LYS A 176 2.72 27.93 8.27
CA LYS A 176 1.91 29.03 7.74
C LYS A 176 0.62 28.51 7.11
N VAL A 177 0.74 27.44 6.33
CA VAL A 177 -0.35 26.57 5.90
C VAL A 177 -0.31 25.32 6.78
N ARG A 178 -1.47 24.72 7.06
CA ARG A 178 -1.55 23.53 7.94
C ARG A 178 -0.77 22.38 7.31
N PRO A 179 0.21 21.79 8.02
CA PRO A 179 0.91 20.60 7.52
C PRO A 179 -0.06 19.44 7.29
N CYS A 180 0.07 18.77 6.15
CA CYS A 180 -0.72 17.60 5.78
C CYS A 180 0.22 16.43 5.49
N ILE A 181 0.19 15.40 6.33
CA ILE A 181 1.05 14.23 6.20
C ILE A 181 0.31 13.17 5.39
N PHE A 182 0.90 12.79 4.26
CA PHE A 182 0.46 11.65 3.46
C PHE A 182 1.11 10.35 3.94
N VAL A 183 0.28 9.38 4.30
CA VAL A 183 0.68 8.05 4.76
C VAL A 183 0.30 7.02 3.69
N PRO A 184 1.26 6.25 3.14
CA PRO A 184 1.04 5.38 1.99
C PRO A 184 0.21 4.14 2.32
N GLY A 185 -0.06 3.36 1.28
CA GLY A 185 -0.61 2.01 1.36
C GLY A 185 0.42 0.91 1.05
N THR A 186 0.00 -0.34 1.30
CA THR A 186 0.81 -1.55 1.13
C THR A 186 1.52 -1.63 -0.22
N GLY A 187 2.84 -1.85 -0.20
CA GLY A 187 3.63 -2.04 -1.42
C GLY A 187 3.96 -0.75 -2.16
N ALA A 188 3.81 0.42 -1.53
CA ALA A 188 4.03 1.70 -2.16
C ALA A 188 4.77 2.72 -1.27
N THR A 189 5.15 3.85 -1.87
CA THR A 189 5.64 5.05 -1.18
C THR A 189 4.56 6.14 -1.18
N ALA A 190 4.65 7.11 -0.27
CA ALA A 190 3.66 8.19 -0.23
C ALA A 190 3.71 9.06 -1.49
N GLY A 191 4.91 9.35 -1.99
CA GLY A 191 5.04 10.05 -3.26
C GLY A 191 4.29 9.32 -4.37
N SER A 192 4.52 7.99 -4.50
CA SER A 192 3.82 7.20 -5.50
C SER A 192 2.30 7.20 -5.35
N ASN A 193 1.75 7.17 -4.14
CA ASN A 193 0.30 7.14 -3.94
C ASN A 193 -0.38 8.49 -4.17
N PHE A 194 0.25 9.60 -3.77
CA PHE A 194 -0.46 10.87 -3.63
C PHE A 194 -0.08 11.93 -4.65
N LEU A 195 1.12 11.91 -5.25
CA LEU A 195 1.53 12.93 -6.21
C LEU A 195 0.53 13.15 -7.36
N PRO A 196 -0.04 12.13 -8.04
CA PRO A 196 -0.92 12.34 -9.18
C PRO A 196 -2.30 12.83 -8.76
N ASN A 197 -2.69 12.68 -7.48
CA ASN A 197 -4.04 12.98 -7.02
C ASN A 197 -4.06 14.12 -5.99
N LEU A 198 -4.22 13.82 -4.70
CA LEU A 198 -4.35 14.79 -3.62
C LEU A 198 -3.09 15.65 -3.46
N GLY A 199 -1.90 15.09 -3.69
CA GLY A 199 -0.64 15.83 -3.70
C GLY A 199 -0.64 16.94 -4.73
N LYS A 200 -1.05 16.65 -5.97
CA LYS A 200 -1.24 17.65 -7.03
C LYS A 200 -2.27 18.71 -6.66
N ILE A 201 -3.38 18.30 -6.03
CA ILE A 201 -4.47 19.20 -5.65
C ILE A 201 -4.09 20.13 -4.47
N PHE A 202 -3.31 19.64 -3.51
CA PHE A 202 -2.95 20.39 -2.31
C PHE A 202 -1.73 21.27 -2.50
N THR A 203 -0.86 20.96 -3.47
CA THR A 203 0.33 21.76 -3.76
C THR A 203 -0.04 23.21 -4.07
N GLY A 204 0.46 24.14 -3.25
CA GLY A 204 0.17 25.57 -3.38
C GLY A 204 -1.20 26.02 -2.85
N SER A 205 -1.97 25.11 -2.23
CA SER A 205 -3.20 25.46 -1.53
C SER A 205 -2.93 26.26 -0.25
N ASP A 206 -3.94 26.97 0.24
CA ASP A 206 -3.90 27.72 1.50
C ASP A 206 -4.39 26.92 2.72
N TYR A 207 -4.84 25.68 2.52
CA TYR A 207 -5.42 24.82 3.55
C TYR A 207 -4.58 23.58 3.90
N ALA A 208 -3.75 23.07 2.99
CA ALA A 208 -2.94 21.88 3.21
C ALA A 208 -1.53 22.02 2.61
N ASP A 209 -0.52 21.74 3.43
CA ASP A 209 0.89 21.82 3.07
C ASP A 209 1.49 20.41 3.07
N PRO A 210 1.62 19.75 1.90
CA PRO A 210 1.84 18.31 1.81
C PRO A 210 3.25 17.89 2.23
N VAL A 211 3.32 16.80 3.00
CA VAL A 211 4.55 16.07 3.37
C VAL A 211 4.32 14.60 3.09
N TYR A 212 5.30 13.92 2.49
CA TYR A 212 5.16 12.53 2.05
C TYR A 212 5.97 11.62 2.97
N LEU A 213 5.32 10.65 3.62
CA LEU A 213 5.98 9.68 4.48
C LEU A 213 6.31 8.40 3.71
N ASN A 214 7.56 8.21 3.32
CA ASN A 214 8.00 7.03 2.59
C ASN A 214 8.53 5.98 3.57
N ILE A 215 7.63 5.15 4.08
CA ILE A 215 7.96 4.08 5.02
C ILE A 215 8.90 3.07 4.31
N PRO A 216 10.07 2.75 4.90
CA PRO A 216 11.04 1.84 4.28
C PRO A 216 10.44 0.49 3.90
N LYS A 217 11.04 -0.14 2.88
CA LYS A 217 10.54 -1.38 2.25
C LYS A 217 9.07 -1.30 1.84
N LEU A 218 8.63 -0.11 1.41
CA LEU A 218 7.32 0.10 0.78
C LEU A 218 6.17 -0.37 1.66
N GLN A 219 6.30 -0.18 2.98
CA GLN A 219 5.27 -0.53 3.98
C GLN A 219 4.94 -2.03 4.05
N LEU A 220 5.84 -2.90 3.56
CA LEU A 220 5.65 -4.36 3.57
C LEU A 220 6.20 -5.05 4.83
N ASP A 221 6.96 -4.33 5.67
CA ASP A 221 7.46 -4.79 6.97
C ASP A 221 6.35 -4.81 8.05
N ASP A 222 6.69 -5.24 9.28
CA ASP A 222 5.79 -5.26 10.43
C ASP A 222 5.08 -3.90 10.62
N ILE A 223 3.75 -3.89 10.56
CA ILE A 223 2.89 -2.70 10.68
C ILE A 223 3.12 -1.98 12.01
N GLN A 224 3.52 -2.71 13.06
CA GLN A 224 3.86 -2.10 14.35
C GLN A 224 5.14 -1.26 14.29
N ILE A 225 6.04 -1.54 13.33
CA ILE A 225 7.23 -0.74 13.00
C ILE A 225 6.84 0.38 12.02
N ASN A 226 6.00 0.10 11.01
CA ASN A 226 5.52 1.12 10.08
C ASN A 226 4.81 2.28 10.84
N ALA A 227 3.99 1.95 11.84
CA ALA A 227 3.33 2.92 12.71
C ALA A 227 4.31 3.79 13.54
N GLU A 228 5.54 3.34 13.79
CA GLU A 228 6.58 4.17 14.43
C GLU A 228 6.94 5.37 13.55
N PHE A 229 7.01 5.17 12.22
CA PHE A 229 7.25 6.24 11.26
C PHE A 229 6.10 7.25 11.27
N VAL A 230 4.85 6.79 11.34
CA VAL A 230 3.68 7.69 11.42
C VAL A 230 3.67 8.47 12.74
N ALA A 231 3.90 7.81 13.87
CA ALA A 231 3.97 8.48 15.18
C ALA A 231 5.06 9.54 15.24
N TYR A 232 6.24 9.22 14.70
CA TYR A 232 7.35 10.16 14.59
C TYR A 232 7.00 11.32 13.65
N ALA A 233 6.46 11.03 12.47
CA ALA A 233 6.06 12.02 11.47
C ALA A 233 5.11 13.07 12.03
N ILE A 234 4.00 12.64 12.66
CA ILE A 234 3.00 13.54 13.25
C ILE A 234 3.66 14.49 14.25
N ASN A 235 4.43 13.94 15.18
CA ASN A 235 5.06 14.72 16.23
C ASN A 235 6.16 15.64 15.71
N TYR A 236 7.02 15.13 14.84
CA TYR A 236 8.13 15.87 14.26
C TYR A 236 7.63 17.01 13.38
N ILE A 237 6.72 16.75 12.43
CA ILE A 237 6.16 17.78 11.54
C ILE A 237 5.41 18.86 12.33
N SER A 238 4.65 18.48 13.37
CA SER A 238 4.05 19.46 14.29
C SER A 238 5.11 20.34 14.97
N ALA A 239 6.13 19.74 15.58
CA ALA A 239 7.18 20.46 16.30
C ALA A 239 7.97 21.40 15.37
N ILE A 240 8.34 20.93 14.17
CA ILE A 240 9.02 21.75 13.18
C ILE A 240 8.09 22.72 12.44
N SER A 241 6.80 22.73 12.73
CA SER A 241 5.85 23.71 12.22
C SER A 241 5.38 24.67 13.31
N GLY A 242 6.19 24.87 14.35
CA GLY A 242 5.87 25.76 15.46
C GLY A 242 4.81 25.19 16.41
N ASN A 243 4.79 23.87 16.59
CA ASN A 243 3.82 23.14 17.40
C ASN A 243 2.37 23.34 16.93
N LYS A 244 2.19 23.55 15.62
CA LYS A 244 0.87 23.57 14.99
C LYS A 244 0.37 22.14 14.82
N ASN A 245 -0.94 21.96 14.91
CA ASN A 245 -1.55 20.68 14.59
C ASN A 245 -1.36 20.37 13.10
N VAL A 246 -1.24 19.09 12.81
CA VAL A 246 -1.16 18.54 11.46
C VAL A 246 -2.48 17.88 11.10
N SER A 247 -2.75 17.75 9.80
CA SER A 247 -3.75 16.80 9.31
C SER A 247 -3.02 15.58 8.73
N VAL A 248 -3.67 14.42 8.76
CA VAL A 248 -3.15 13.18 8.19
C VAL A 248 -4.12 12.67 7.13
N VAL A 249 -3.60 12.39 5.94
CA VAL A 249 -4.35 11.70 4.88
C VAL A 249 -3.66 10.37 4.63
N SER A 250 -4.41 9.29 4.81
CA SER A 250 -3.91 7.92 4.68
C SER A 250 -4.67 7.17 3.58
N TRP A 251 -3.98 6.25 2.92
CA TRP A 251 -4.58 5.31 1.99
C TRP A 251 -4.28 3.87 2.42
N SER A 252 -5.25 2.96 2.26
CA SER A 252 -5.04 1.52 2.50
C SER A 252 -4.48 1.25 3.91
N ALA A 253 -3.41 0.45 4.02
CA ALA A 253 -2.69 0.13 5.26
C ALA A 253 -2.18 1.35 6.04
N GLY A 254 -2.01 2.52 5.39
CA GLY A 254 -1.73 3.76 6.10
C GLY A 254 -2.79 4.11 7.14
N SER A 255 -4.02 3.61 6.95
CA SER A 255 -5.10 3.75 7.92
C SER A 255 -4.78 3.06 9.25
N ILE A 256 -4.35 1.79 9.20
CA ILE A 256 -4.01 1.01 10.39
C ILE A 256 -2.67 1.42 10.99
N ASP A 257 -1.70 1.86 10.18
CA ASP A 257 -0.48 2.50 10.69
C ASP A 257 -0.81 3.74 11.53
N THR A 258 -1.68 4.61 11.01
CA THR A 258 -2.04 5.87 11.67
C THR A 258 -2.83 5.63 12.95
N VAL A 259 -3.79 4.70 12.93
CA VAL A 259 -4.58 4.38 14.14
C VAL A 259 -3.72 3.68 15.19
N TRP A 260 -2.82 2.78 14.79
CA TRP A 260 -1.85 2.16 15.71
C TRP A 260 -0.94 3.22 16.34
N ALA A 261 -0.46 4.19 15.55
CA ALA A 261 0.31 5.33 16.05
C ALA A 261 -0.47 6.15 17.08
N HIS A 262 -1.73 6.49 16.82
CA HIS A 262 -2.58 7.20 17.80
C HIS A 262 -2.80 6.41 19.09
N GLN A 263 -3.00 5.10 18.98
CA GLN A 263 -3.29 4.23 20.11
C GLN A 263 -2.08 4.07 21.05
N TYR A 264 -0.87 3.92 20.50
CA TYR A 264 0.32 3.59 21.29
C TYR A 264 1.33 4.74 21.45
N TRP A 265 1.19 5.83 20.69
CA TRP A 265 1.83 7.13 20.92
C TRP A 265 0.76 8.21 21.12
N PRO A 266 0.08 8.26 22.27
CA PRO A 266 -1.05 9.17 22.49
C PRO A 266 -0.68 10.66 22.35
N SER A 267 0.61 11.01 22.42
CA SER A 267 1.09 12.38 22.15
C SER A 267 0.83 12.88 20.73
N THR A 268 0.54 11.97 19.80
CA THR A 268 0.12 12.28 18.42
C THR A 268 -1.30 12.83 18.35
N ILE A 269 -2.20 12.38 19.23
CA ILE A 269 -3.62 12.76 19.25
C ILE A 269 -3.76 14.26 19.46
N GLY A 270 -3.03 14.81 20.45
CA GLY A 270 -3.11 16.23 20.81
C GLY A 270 -2.56 17.21 19.76
N VAL A 271 -1.91 16.71 18.70
CA VAL A 271 -1.35 17.53 17.61
C VAL A 271 -1.88 17.12 16.23
N THR A 272 -2.92 16.30 16.18
CA THR A 272 -3.58 15.90 14.92
C THR A 272 -4.96 16.51 14.91
N SER A 273 -5.23 17.41 13.96
CA SER A 273 -6.54 18.04 13.80
C SER A 273 -7.54 17.10 13.11
N ASP A 274 -7.08 16.42 12.06
CA ASP A 274 -7.94 15.63 11.18
C ASP A 274 -7.21 14.37 10.71
N LEU A 275 -7.95 13.27 10.61
CA LEU A 275 -7.54 12.06 9.90
C LEU A 275 -8.53 11.80 8.77
N VAL A 276 -8.07 11.87 7.52
CA VAL A 276 -8.81 11.36 6.37
C VAL A 276 -8.23 9.99 5.99
N SER A 277 -9.07 8.98 5.95
CA SER A 277 -8.69 7.60 5.65
C SER A 277 -9.43 7.13 4.40
N ILE A 278 -8.67 6.92 3.33
CA ILE A 278 -9.18 6.55 2.01
C ILE A 278 -8.93 5.06 1.81
N SER A 279 -10.00 4.31 1.51
CA SER A 279 -9.96 2.86 1.32
C SER A 279 -9.28 2.13 2.49
N GLY A 280 -9.56 2.58 3.73
CA GLY A 280 -8.93 2.03 4.92
C GLY A 280 -9.35 0.59 5.23
N ASP A 281 -8.51 -0.12 5.97
CA ASP A 281 -8.63 -1.54 6.32
C ASP A 281 -8.52 -1.75 7.84
N ARG A 282 -9.25 -0.97 8.63
CA ARG A 282 -9.21 -1.00 10.12
C ARG A 282 -9.70 -2.30 10.75
N HIS A 283 -10.30 -3.18 9.96
CA HIS A 283 -10.62 -4.55 10.33
C HIS A 283 -9.88 -5.58 9.48
N GLY A 284 -8.81 -5.18 8.79
CA GLY A 284 -8.12 -5.99 7.80
C GLY A 284 -9.01 -6.34 6.61
N THR A 285 -8.67 -7.40 5.91
CA THR A 285 -9.40 -7.88 4.74
C THR A 285 -9.49 -9.40 4.72
N VAL A 286 -10.64 -9.93 4.28
CA VAL A 286 -10.80 -11.37 4.01
C VAL A 286 -10.11 -11.80 2.71
N LEU A 287 -9.65 -10.83 1.90
CA LEU A 287 -9.00 -11.04 0.61
C LEU A 287 -7.47 -10.99 0.66
N ALA A 288 -6.86 -10.91 1.84
CA ALA A 288 -5.39 -10.84 1.96
C ALA A 288 -4.67 -12.04 1.31
N TYR A 289 -5.35 -13.19 1.19
CA TYR A 289 -4.85 -14.37 0.45
C TYR A 289 -4.64 -14.11 -1.05
N LEU A 290 -5.26 -13.07 -1.62
CA LEU A 290 -5.05 -12.64 -3.02
C LEU A 290 -3.66 -12.03 -3.21
N LEU A 291 -3.21 -11.27 -2.22
CA LEU A 291 -1.88 -10.65 -2.19
C LEU A 291 -0.80 -11.66 -1.76
N SER A 292 -1.22 -12.74 -1.09
CA SER A 292 -0.34 -13.81 -0.62
C SER A 292 -0.88 -15.21 -0.95
N PRO A 293 -0.90 -15.61 -2.23
CA PRO A 293 -1.40 -16.92 -2.63
C PRO A 293 -0.66 -18.04 -1.91
N ALA A 294 -1.42 -19.05 -1.46
CA ALA A 294 -0.91 -20.23 -0.76
C ALA A 294 -0.33 -20.01 0.67
N PHE A 295 -0.46 -18.83 1.27
CA PHE A 295 -0.22 -18.67 2.72
C PHE A 295 -1.21 -19.52 3.55
N PRO A 296 -0.79 -20.13 4.69
CA PRO A 296 0.54 -20.11 5.32
C PRO A 296 1.54 -21.15 4.79
N LYS A 297 1.20 -21.90 3.73
CA LYS A 297 2.11 -22.90 3.14
C LYS A 297 3.30 -22.24 2.43
N VAL A 298 3.07 -21.04 1.88
CA VAL A 298 4.09 -20.19 1.25
C VAL A 298 4.27 -18.92 2.09
N PRO A 299 5.53 -18.53 2.41
CA PRO A 299 5.82 -17.29 3.13
C PRO A 299 5.30 -16.04 2.42
N SER A 300 4.93 -15.00 3.20
CA SER A 300 4.38 -13.72 2.73
C SER A 300 5.18 -12.52 3.24
N THR A 301 4.71 -11.29 2.98
CA THR A 301 5.23 -10.11 3.68
C THR A 301 4.58 -9.98 5.07
N PRO A 302 5.30 -9.49 6.09
CA PRO A 302 4.74 -9.22 7.41
C PRO A 302 3.43 -8.42 7.37
N ALA A 303 3.39 -7.31 6.61
CA ALA A 303 2.24 -6.43 6.54
C ALA A 303 0.98 -7.12 5.98
N ILE A 304 1.12 -7.95 4.95
CA ILE A 304 -0.03 -8.65 4.34
C ILE A 304 -0.61 -9.66 5.33
N ILE A 305 0.23 -10.38 6.08
CA ILE A 305 -0.25 -11.31 7.11
C ILE A 305 -1.01 -10.54 8.20
N GLN A 306 -0.48 -9.41 8.64
CA GLN A 306 -1.12 -8.57 9.64
C GLN A 306 -2.41 -7.91 9.16
N GLN A 307 -2.59 -7.68 7.85
CA GLN A 307 -3.82 -7.17 7.25
C GLN A 307 -4.92 -8.23 7.08
N GLN A 308 -4.67 -9.50 7.39
CA GLN A 308 -5.75 -10.50 7.39
C GLN A 308 -6.84 -10.12 8.40
N TYR A 309 -8.12 -10.28 8.01
CA TYR A 309 -9.28 -9.83 8.81
C TYR A 309 -9.25 -10.28 10.28
N ASN A 310 -8.77 -11.50 10.53
CA ASN A 310 -8.67 -12.10 11.86
C ASN A 310 -7.21 -12.25 12.35
N SER A 311 -6.26 -11.48 11.82
CA SER A 311 -4.88 -11.50 12.30
C SER A 311 -4.81 -11.11 13.78
N LYS A 312 -3.77 -11.55 14.49
CA LYS A 312 -3.56 -11.17 15.89
C LYS A 312 -3.37 -9.67 16.01
N PHE A 313 -2.73 -9.03 15.02
CA PHE A 313 -2.54 -7.59 14.90
C PHE A 313 -3.86 -6.84 14.84
N ILE A 314 -4.75 -7.18 13.90
CA ILE A 314 -6.06 -6.51 13.76
C ILE A 314 -6.90 -6.70 15.00
N GLN A 315 -6.92 -7.92 15.56
CA GLN A 315 -7.65 -8.15 16.80
C GLN A 315 -7.09 -7.33 17.96
N THR A 316 -5.76 -7.19 18.07
CA THR A 316 -5.09 -6.38 19.09
C THR A 316 -5.41 -4.88 18.91
N LEU A 317 -5.30 -4.37 17.68
CA LEU A 317 -5.66 -2.99 17.32
C LEU A 317 -7.09 -2.69 17.78
N ARG A 318 -8.04 -3.54 17.38
CA ARG A 318 -9.46 -3.32 17.66
C ARG A 318 -9.80 -3.47 19.14
N ASN A 319 -9.20 -4.43 19.84
CA ASN A 319 -9.45 -4.66 21.27
C ASN A 319 -8.93 -3.50 22.15
N GLY A 320 -7.82 -2.85 21.76
CA GLY A 320 -7.37 -1.62 22.44
C GLY A 320 -8.08 -0.33 21.99
N GLY A 321 -9.15 -0.45 21.19
CA GLY A 321 -10.04 0.64 20.83
C GLY A 321 -9.76 1.31 19.49
N GLY A 322 -8.94 0.70 18.63
CA GLY A 322 -8.61 1.20 17.29
C GLY A 322 -9.77 1.20 16.29
N ALA A 323 -10.88 0.53 16.60
CA ALA A 323 -12.08 0.59 15.77
C ALA A 323 -12.88 1.91 15.94
N SER A 324 -12.56 2.71 16.94
CA SER A 324 -13.16 4.05 17.14
C SER A 324 -12.13 5.14 16.85
N ALA A 325 -12.60 6.28 16.34
CA ALA A 325 -11.80 7.48 16.12
C ALA A 325 -11.06 7.92 17.41
N TYR A 326 -9.82 8.39 17.24
CA TYR A 326 -9.03 9.07 18.27
C TYR A 326 -9.01 10.60 18.09
N VAL A 327 -9.20 11.05 16.85
CA VAL A 327 -9.27 12.44 16.40
C VAL A 327 -10.42 12.55 15.39
N PRO A 328 -10.91 13.76 15.05
CA PRO A 328 -11.86 13.94 13.96
C PRO A 328 -11.47 13.12 12.73
N THR A 329 -12.32 12.17 12.34
CA THR A 329 -11.97 11.17 11.32
C THR A 329 -13.00 11.13 10.19
N THR A 330 -12.53 11.30 8.95
CA THR A 330 -13.32 11.03 7.75
C THR A 330 -12.84 9.73 7.12
N SER A 331 -13.70 8.73 7.02
CA SER A 331 -13.44 7.48 6.31
C SER A 331 -14.18 7.46 4.99
N ILE A 332 -13.50 7.15 3.89
CA ILE A 332 -14.05 7.18 2.54
C ILE A 332 -13.70 5.87 1.85
N TYR A 333 -14.69 5.14 1.35
CA TYR A 333 -14.50 3.79 0.79
C TYR A 333 -15.53 3.46 -0.29
N SER A 334 -15.24 2.43 -1.08
CA SER A 334 -16.08 1.94 -2.18
C SER A 334 -16.51 0.50 -1.90
N ILE A 335 -17.76 0.16 -2.18
CA ILE A 335 -18.24 -1.23 -2.10
C ILE A 335 -17.55 -2.15 -3.11
N PHE A 336 -16.94 -1.56 -4.15
CA PHE A 336 -16.25 -2.25 -5.22
C PHE A 336 -14.74 -2.43 -4.99
N ASP A 337 -14.24 -2.05 -3.82
CA ASP A 337 -12.85 -2.24 -3.43
C ASP A 337 -12.43 -3.72 -3.59
N GLU A 338 -11.47 -3.98 -4.47
CA GLU A 338 -11.03 -5.31 -4.86
C GLU A 338 -9.94 -5.90 -3.94
N ILE A 339 -9.43 -5.10 -3.00
CA ILE A 339 -8.35 -5.47 -2.08
C ILE A 339 -8.88 -5.65 -0.67
N VAL A 340 -9.71 -4.72 -0.21
CA VAL A 340 -10.28 -4.71 1.13
C VAL A 340 -11.73 -5.14 1.06
N GLN A 341 -12.05 -6.24 1.73
CA GLN A 341 -13.44 -6.66 1.93
C GLN A 341 -13.65 -7.22 3.34
N PRO A 342 -14.84 -7.04 3.92
CA PRO A 342 -15.99 -6.27 3.40
C PRO A 342 -15.75 -4.74 3.36
N GLN A 343 -16.32 -4.03 2.39
CA GLN A 343 -16.32 -2.55 2.31
C GLN A 343 -17.72 -1.95 2.09
N ALA A 344 -18.74 -2.53 2.73
CA ALA A 344 -20.11 -2.03 2.65
C ALA A 344 -20.78 -1.93 4.03
N GLY A 345 -21.51 -0.83 4.22
CA GLY A 345 -22.28 -0.50 5.40
C GLY A 345 -21.47 -0.47 6.70
N PRO A 346 -22.14 -0.60 7.86
CA PRO A 346 -21.48 -0.59 9.17
C PRO A 346 -20.48 -1.73 9.41
N ASN A 347 -20.45 -2.74 8.54
CA ASN A 347 -19.50 -3.85 8.59
C ASN A 347 -18.27 -3.63 7.72
N ALA A 348 -18.21 -2.55 6.94
CA ALA A 348 -17.04 -2.18 6.15
C ALA A 348 -15.78 -2.14 7.02
N SER A 349 -14.66 -2.64 6.49
CA SER A 349 -13.38 -2.61 7.18
C SER A 349 -12.92 -1.18 7.45
N ALA A 350 -13.23 -0.26 6.54
CA ALA A 350 -12.98 1.17 6.67
C ALA A 350 -13.88 1.85 7.71
N PHE A 351 -14.97 1.22 8.18
CA PHE A 351 -15.94 1.87 9.06
C PHE A 351 -15.31 2.26 10.41
N VAL A 352 -15.52 3.52 10.79
CA VAL A 352 -14.99 4.14 12.00
C VAL A 352 -16.12 4.44 12.97
N ARG A 353 -16.02 3.90 14.18
CA ARG A 353 -16.92 4.29 15.29
C ARG A 353 -16.49 5.61 15.92
N ASP A 354 -17.38 6.20 16.70
CA ASP A 354 -17.11 7.42 17.46
C ASP A 354 -17.39 7.24 18.96
N ASP A 355 -16.90 6.14 19.53
CA ASP A 355 -17.04 5.80 20.95
C ASP A 355 -16.42 6.88 21.88
N ARG A 356 -15.52 7.72 21.34
CA ARG A 356 -14.84 8.82 22.05
C ARG A 356 -15.47 10.19 21.83
N ASN A 357 -16.51 10.29 21.00
CA ASN A 357 -17.20 11.54 20.66
C ASN A 357 -16.23 12.64 20.19
N VAL A 358 -15.31 12.26 19.29
CA VAL A 358 -14.34 13.16 18.65
C VAL A 358 -14.79 13.59 17.24
N GLY A 359 -15.86 12.97 16.73
CA GLY A 359 -16.38 13.16 15.38
C GLY A 359 -15.85 12.08 14.43
N ALA A 360 -16.76 11.29 13.87
CA ALA A 360 -16.46 10.39 12.75
C ALA A 360 -17.51 10.52 11.66
N THR A 361 -17.06 10.64 10.41
CA THR A 361 -17.90 10.57 9.22
C THR A 361 -17.45 9.39 8.36
N ASN A 362 -18.37 8.49 8.03
CA ASN A 362 -18.12 7.37 7.13
C ASN A 362 -18.85 7.63 5.81
N ILE A 363 -18.11 7.69 4.71
CA ILE A 363 -18.60 7.95 3.36
C ILE A 363 -18.40 6.68 2.55
N GLU A 364 -19.44 5.87 2.47
CA GLU A 364 -19.55 4.87 1.42
C GLU A 364 -19.92 5.61 0.12
N ILE A 365 -19.06 5.51 -0.89
CA ILE A 365 -19.26 6.20 -2.17
C ILE A 365 -20.62 5.83 -2.75
N GLN A 366 -20.98 4.55 -2.77
CA GLN A 366 -22.19 4.06 -3.43
C GLN A 366 -23.48 4.37 -2.68
N GLU A 367 -23.41 4.66 -1.37
CA GLU A 367 -24.54 5.17 -0.59
C GLU A 367 -24.77 6.67 -0.90
N THR A 368 -23.70 7.42 -1.13
CA THR A 368 -23.77 8.88 -1.34
C THR A 368 -23.98 9.26 -2.82
N CYS A 369 -23.20 8.65 -3.70
CA CYS A 369 -23.33 8.68 -5.16
C CYS A 369 -23.78 7.30 -5.61
N THR A 370 -25.05 7.14 -6.00
CA THR A 370 -25.58 5.84 -6.41
C THR A 370 -24.82 5.27 -7.61
N VAL A 371 -24.85 3.94 -7.79
CA VAL A 371 -24.20 3.25 -8.92
C VAL A 371 -24.67 3.67 -10.31
N LEU A 372 -25.76 4.45 -10.39
CA LEU A 372 -26.29 5.04 -11.63
C LEU A 372 -25.68 6.41 -11.95
N GLN A 373 -24.97 7.01 -11.00
CA GLN A 373 -24.29 8.29 -11.15
C GLN A 373 -22.81 8.07 -11.47
N PRO A 374 -22.17 8.92 -12.30
CA PRO A 374 -20.75 8.78 -12.66
C PRO A 374 -19.83 8.62 -11.44
N GLY A 375 -19.97 9.49 -10.44
CA GLY A 375 -19.19 9.46 -9.20
C GLY A 375 -19.47 8.27 -8.26
N GLY A 376 -20.46 7.45 -8.60
CA GLY A 376 -20.87 6.25 -7.86
C GLY A 376 -20.62 4.94 -8.59
N THR A 377 -20.01 4.98 -9.78
CA THR A 377 -19.66 3.79 -10.57
C THR A 377 -18.60 2.91 -9.86
N LEU A 378 -17.99 1.98 -10.60
CA LEU A 378 -16.97 1.09 -10.03
C LEU A 378 -15.68 1.87 -9.77
N TYR A 379 -15.43 2.18 -8.50
CA TYR A 379 -14.13 2.68 -8.03
C TYR A 379 -13.42 1.56 -7.27
N THR A 380 -12.23 1.23 -7.75
CA THR A 380 -11.28 0.28 -7.14
C THR A 380 -10.68 0.85 -5.85
N HIS A 381 -9.83 0.07 -5.19
CA HIS A 381 -9.15 0.43 -3.95
C HIS A 381 -8.33 1.74 -4.09
N GLU A 382 -7.55 1.86 -5.15
CA GLU A 382 -6.81 3.05 -5.59
C GLU A 382 -7.72 4.08 -6.25
N GLY A 383 -8.78 3.64 -6.93
CA GLY A 383 -9.69 4.52 -7.66
C GLY A 383 -10.40 5.56 -6.80
N VAL A 384 -10.57 5.27 -5.50
CA VAL A 384 -11.09 6.24 -4.53
C VAL A 384 -10.23 7.51 -4.44
N LEU A 385 -8.90 7.44 -4.71
CA LEU A 385 -7.99 8.59 -4.63
C LEU A 385 -8.27 9.68 -5.67
N TYR A 386 -8.87 9.34 -6.82
CA TYR A 386 -9.27 10.32 -7.84
C TYR A 386 -10.78 10.60 -7.86
N ASN A 387 -11.58 9.86 -7.07
CA ASN A 387 -13.03 10.03 -7.01
C ASN A 387 -13.42 11.46 -6.56
N ALA A 388 -14.32 12.12 -7.31
CA ALA A 388 -14.69 13.50 -7.05
C ALA A 388 -15.32 13.74 -5.67
N LEU A 389 -16.15 12.82 -5.18
CA LEU A 389 -16.73 12.88 -3.83
C LEU A 389 -15.64 12.70 -2.77
N ALA A 390 -14.72 11.75 -2.97
CA ALA A 390 -13.63 11.50 -2.04
C ALA A 390 -12.70 12.70 -1.89
N VAL A 391 -12.31 13.32 -3.01
CA VAL A 391 -11.50 14.55 -3.02
C VAL A 391 -12.24 15.70 -2.34
N ALA A 392 -13.53 15.91 -2.67
CA ALA A 392 -14.33 16.96 -2.06
C ALA A 392 -14.48 16.79 -0.53
N ALA A 393 -14.73 15.55 -0.07
CA ALA A 393 -14.80 15.23 1.34
C ALA A 393 -13.47 15.39 2.06
N THR A 394 -12.36 15.03 1.42
CA THR A 394 -11.03 15.27 1.97
C THR A 394 -10.79 16.76 2.16
N ILE A 395 -11.06 17.60 1.15
CA ILE A 395 -10.90 19.06 1.26
C ILE A 395 -11.83 19.64 2.32
N ASP A 396 -13.08 19.18 2.39
CA ASP A 396 -14.03 19.64 3.38
C ASP A 396 -13.55 19.36 4.81
N ALA A 397 -13.04 18.15 5.08
CA ALA A 397 -12.45 17.81 6.37
C ALA A 397 -11.23 18.70 6.70
N LEU A 398 -10.37 18.99 5.73
CA LEU A 398 -9.17 19.81 5.97
C LEU A 398 -9.46 21.31 6.14
N THR A 399 -10.62 21.78 5.70
CA THR A 399 -10.98 23.21 5.71
C THR A 399 -11.97 23.60 6.80
N HIS A 400 -12.50 22.63 7.56
CA HIS A 400 -13.48 22.86 8.61
C HIS A 400 -13.05 22.21 9.93
N GLU A 401 -13.75 22.56 11.02
CA GLU A 401 -13.62 21.82 12.27
C GLU A 401 -14.42 20.51 12.21
N GLY A 402 -13.81 19.43 12.69
CA GLY A 402 -14.43 18.11 12.68
C GLY A 402 -14.22 17.38 11.34
N PRO A 403 -14.75 16.14 11.23
CA PRO A 403 -14.67 15.39 9.98
C PRO A 403 -15.49 16.06 8.87
N ALA A 404 -15.38 15.51 7.65
CA ALA A 404 -16.18 15.95 6.52
C ALA A 404 -17.67 15.90 6.83
N ASP A 405 -18.44 16.85 6.29
CA ASP A 405 -19.90 16.88 6.36
C ASP A 405 -20.45 17.00 4.93
N LEU A 406 -21.20 15.99 4.51
CA LEU A 406 -21.83 15.96 3.19
C LEU A 406 -22.78 17.16 2.96
N LYS A 407 -23.27 17.82 4.02
CA LYS A 407 -24.09 19.04 3.90
C LYS A 407 -23.29 20.27 3.44
N ARG A 408 -21.97 20.27 3.60
CA ARG A 408 -21.06 21.34 3.13
C ARG A 408 -20.59 21.10 1.69
N ILE A 409 -20.88 19.94 1.13
CA ILE A 409 -20.47 19.52 -0.20
C ILE A 409 -21.68 19.59 -1.15
N ASP A 410 -21.49 20.11 -2.36
CA ASP A 410 -22.49 19.98 -3.43
C ASP A 410 -22.49 18.54 -3.98
N VAL A 411 -23.03 17.62 -3.17
CA VAL A 411 -23.12 16.17 -3.47
C VAL A 411 -23.73 15.92 -4.86
N PRO A 412 -24.86 16.55 -5.25
CA PRO A 412 -25.42 16.39 -6.58
C PRO A 412 -24.45 16.74 -7.70
N LYS A 413 -23.60 17.76 -7.53
CA LYS A 413 -22.57 18.12 -8.52
C LYS A 413 -21.43 17.12 -8.53
N VAL A 414 -20.80 16.82 -7.39
CA VAL A 414 -19.64 15.92 -7.36
C VAL A 414 -20.00 14.51 -7.81
N CYS A 415 -21.20 14.01 -7.53
CA CYS A 415 -21.65 12.71 -8.02
C CYS A 415 -21.87 12.65 -9.54
N ARG A 416 -21.93 13.79 -10.25
CA ARG A 416 -21.96 13.82 -11.72
C ARG A 416 -20.57 13.76 -12.35
N GLU A 417 -19.52 13.95 -11.57
CA GLU A 417 -18.14 13.90 -12.02
C GLU A 417 -17.57 12.50 -11.79
N ILE A 418 -16.87 11.95 -12.78
CA ILE A 418 -16.27 10.61 -12.70
C ILE A 418 -14.88 10.64 -12.03
N ALA A 419 -14.22 11.80 -12.02
CA ALA A 419 -13.01 12.07 -11.26
C ALA A 419 -13.02 13.55 -10.87
N ASP A 420 -12.20 13.96 -9.91
CA ASP A 420 -12.07 15.38 -9.61
C ASP A 420 -11.60 16.15 -10.86
N PRO A 421 -12.25 17.28 -11.23
CA PRO A 421 -11.97 17.98 -12.48
C PRO A 421 -10.57 18.64 -12.55
N ARG A 422 -9.82 18.67 -11.45
CA ARG A 422 -8.40 19.10 -11.43
C ARG A 422 -7.44 18.00 -11.86
N LEU A 423 -7.94 16.77 -11.99
CA LEU A 423 -7.17 15.61 -12.42
C LEU A 423 -7.38 15.36 -13.91
N SER A 424 -6.29 15.04 -14.59
CA SER A 424 -6.23 14.66 -15.99
C SER A 424 -6.24 13.13 -16.13
N ILE A 425 -6.41 12.63 -17.36
CA ILE A 425 -6.28 11.21 -17.65
C ILE A 425 -4.92 10.64 -17.22
N VAL A 426 -3.84 11.41 -17.36
CA VAL A 426 -2.50 11.01 -16.91
C VAL A 426 -2.46 10.75 -15.41
N ASP A 427 -3.17 11.55 -14.62
CA ASP A 427 -3.23 11.40 -13.16
C ASP A 427 -4.04 10.16 -12.75
N VAL A 428 -5.11 9.86 -13.50
CA VAL A 428 -5.94 8.66 -13.30
C VAL A 428 -5.13 7.41 -13.66
N LEU A 429 -4.48 7.38 -14.84
CA LEU A 429 -3.59 6.29 -15.24
C LEU A 429 -2.44 6.07 -14.23
N ALA A 430 -1.88 7.14 -13.67
CA ALA A 430 -0.86 7.06 -12.64
C ALA A 430 -1.38 6.43 -11.33
N THR A 431 -2.64 6.70 -10.99
CA THR A 431 -3.30 6.14 -9.81
C THR A 431 -3.65 4.67 -10.03
N GLU A 432 -4.18 4.30 -11.19
CA GLU A 432 -4.47 2.90 -11.57
C GLU A 432 -3.20 2.04 -11.66
N ALA A 433 -2.05 2.66 -11.97
CA ALA A 433 -0.75 2.01 -11.95
C ALA A 433 -0.26 1.56 -10.56
N LEU A 434 -0.91 2.00 -9.47
CA LEU A 434 -0.53 1.61 -8.11
C LEU A 434 -0.67 0.10 -7.87
N ILE A 435 -1.69 -0.55 -8.44
CA ILE A 435 -1.89 -2.00 -8.26
C ILE A 435 -0.80 -2.83 -8.96
N PRO A 436 -0.47 -2.58 -10.24
CA PRO A 436 0.68 -3.22 -10.87
C PRO A 436 2.01 -3.01 -10.16
N ILE A 437 2.26 -1.80 -9.63
CA ILE A 437 3.46 -1.50 -8.84
C ILE A 437 3.46 -2.33 -7.56
N ALA A 438 2.39 -2.28 -6.76
CA ALA A 438 2.29 -3.05 -5.52
C ALA A 438 2.43 -4.56 -5.77
N ALA A 439 1.86 -5.09 -6.85
CA ALA A 439 2.01 -6.48 -7.24
C ALA A 439 3.48 -6.89 -7.45
N LEU A 440 4.27 -6.06 -8.16
CA LEU A 440 5.70 -6.29 -8.35
C LEU A 440 6.46 -6.26 -7.03
N GLU A 441 6.19 -5.26 -6.20
CA GLU A 441 6.94 -5.01 -4.96
C GLU A 441 6.63 -6.07 -3.89
N ILE A 442 5.38 -6.48 -3.76
CA ILE A 442 4.96 -7.60 -2.91
C ILE A 442 5.66 -8.88 -3.33
N ALA A 443 5.76 -9.13 -4.63
CA ALA A 443 6.41 -10.31 -5.14
C ALA A 443 7.93 -10.23 -4.84
N ALA A 444 8.60 -9.12 -5.17
CA ALA A 444 10.03 -8.91 -5.00
C ALA A 444 10.51 -8.87 -3.53
N TYR A 445 9.63 -8.53 -2.59
CA TYR A 445 9.97 -8.39 -1.17
C TYR A 445 10.62 -9.64 -0.59
N ASN A 446 11.75 -9.42 0.11
CA ASN A 446 12.50 -10.42 0.85
C ASN A 446 13.10 -9.83 2.15
N PRO A 447 13.23 -10.64 3.21
CA PRO A 447 12.79 -12.02 3.33
C PRO A 447 11.28 -12.13 3.59
N LYS A 448 10.59 -13.06 2.92
CA LYS A 448 9.21 -13.41 3.27
C LYS A 448 9.17 -14.21 4.58
N VAL A 449 8.06 -14.13 5.32
CA VAL A 449 7.84 -14.76 6.63
C VAL A 449 6.63 -15.70 6.60
N SER A 450 6.68 -16.79 7.37
CA SER A 450 5.57 -17.77 7.45
C SER A 450 4.58 -17.48 8.56
N ASP A 451 4.99 -16.69 9.54
CA ASP A 451 4.21 -16.37 10.72
C ASP A 451 3.97 -14.87 10.80
N GLU A 452 2.83 -14.49 11.36
CA GLU A 452 2.56 -13.11 11.74
C GLU A 452 3.60 -12.64 12.77
N PRO A 453 4.19 -11.43 12.61
CA PRO A 453 5.10 -10.88 13.60
C PRO A 453 4.48 -10.86 15.01
N PRO A 454 5.28 -11.14 16.06
CA PRO A 454 4.77 -11.08 17.43
C PRO A 454 4.35 -9.64 17.79
N ILE A 455 3.24 -9.53 18.51
CA ILE A 455 2.77 -8.25 19.04
C ILE A 455 3.84 -7.63 19.96
N LYS A 456 4.15 -6.35 19.77
CA LYS A 456 5.17 -5.63 20.55
C LYS A 456 4.76 -5.55 22.02
N PRO A 457 5.73 -5.52 22.96
CA PRO A 457 5.45 -5.55 24.40
C PRO A 457 4.46 -4.48 24.88
N TYR A 458 4.50 -3.28 24.31
CA TYR A 458 3.62 -2.17 24.70
C TYR A 458 2.13 -2.42 24.37
N ALA A 459 1.84 -3.34 23.44
CA ALA A 459 0.50 -3.68 22.96
C ALA A 459 -0.03 -5.01 23.52
N GLN A 460 0.78 -5.74 24.29
CA GLN A 460 0.41 -7.07 24.82
C GLN A 460 -0.85 -7.05 25.69
N LYS A 461 -1.12 -5.94 26.39
CA LYS A 461 -2.33 -5.78 27.20
C LYS A 461 -3.63 -5.84 26.38
N ASP A 462 -3.54 -5.51 25.09
CA ASP A 462 -4.66 -5.41 24.16
C ASP A 462 -4.79 -6.67 23.29
N VAL A 463 -3.90 -7.66 23.45
CA VAL A 463 -4.05 -8.96 22.78
C VAL A 463 -5.30 -9.68 23.33
N PRO A 464 -6.20 -10.18 22.46
CA PRO A 464 -7.37 -10.93 22.91
C PRO A 464 -6.97 -12.12 23.79
N ARG A 465 -7.74 -12.37 24.85
CA ARG A 465 -7.57 -13.58 25.66
C ARG A 465 -8.01 -14.79 24.84
N ALA A 466 -7.24 -15.88 24.93
CA ALA A 466 -7.53 -17.16 24.31
C ALA A 466 -8.78 -17.82 24.91
#